data_AF-A0A2S3QNB9-F1
#
_entry.id   AF-A0A2S3QNB9-F1
#
_cell.length_a   1.000
_cell.length_b   1.000
_cell.length_c   1.000
_cell.angle_alpha   90.00
_cell.angle_beta   90.00
_cell.angle_gamma   90.00
#
_symmetry.space_group_name_H-M   'P 1'
#
loop_
_entity.id
_entity.type
_entity.pdbx_description
1 polymer ?
#
loop_
_entity_poly.entity_id
_entity_poly.type
_entity_poly.pdbx_seq_one_letter_code
_entity_poly.pdbx_strand_id
1 'polypeptide(L)'
;MKASKYSDFPWDMRISGLNRGSTFIVTIWTSENFVGYLEIGEHWDNSNDLELSSIQIYPRYRKTFAFKKLLKEGFKYLTSKGPECDIYSHVQVSNIKMMTIFKRLGFSFSEGRSSHTMQVKGKLSEILDTDLYKLIMN
;
A
#
# COMPACT_ATOMS: atom_id res chain seq x y z
N MET A 1 -7.53 17.44 3.83
CA MET A 1 -6.21 16.79 4.05
C MET A 1 -5.15 17.62 3.34
N LYS A 2 -4.15 18.18 4.03
CA LYS A 2 -2.97 18.68 3.32
C LYS A 2 -2.13 17.46 2.92
N ALA A 3 -2.15 17.12 1.64
CA ALA A 3 -1.44 15.98 1.08
C ALA A 3 0.05 16.33 1.00
N SER A 4 0.78 16.16 2.10
CA SER A 4 2.24 16.35 2.18
C SER A 4 2.71 17.81 1.91
N LYS A 5 3.91 18.17 2.38
CA LYS A 5 4.56 19.47 2.07
C LYS A 5 5.29 19.45 0.72
N TYR A 6 5.25 18.30 0.03
CA TYR A 6 6.00 18.03 -1.18
C TYR A 6 5.06 17.80 -2.35
N SER A 7 5.42 18.37 -3.50
CA SER A 7 4.70 18.35 -4.79
C SER A 7 4.58 16.97 -5.42
N ASP A 8 5.31 15.99 -4.92
CA ASP A 8 5.65 14.74 -5.61
C ASP A 8 4.50 13.73 -5.70
N PHE A 9 3.31 14.12 -5.25
CA PHE A 9 2.07 13.38 -5.50
C PHE A 9 0.94 14.32 -5.94
N PRO A 10 1.06 14.98 -7.11
CA PRO A 10 0.01 15.83 -7.64
C PRO A 10 -1.31 15.06 -7.74
N TRP A 11 -2.43 15.72 -7.45
CA TRP A 11 -3.75 15.09 -7.51
C TRP A 11 -4.04 14.48 -8.89
N ASP A 12 -3.58 15.12 -9.96
CA ASP A 12 -3.76 14.67 -11.34
C ASP A 12 -2.96 13.38 -11.66
N MET A 13 -1.78 13.22 -11.06
CA MET A 13 -1.03 11.95 -11.17
C MET A 13 -1.73 10.81 -10.43
N ARG A 14 -2.40 11.10 -9.32
CA ARG A 14 -3.21 10.09 -8.59
C ARG A 14 -4.44 9.67 -9.40
N ILE A 15 -5.16 10.63 -9.99
CA ILE A 15 -6.32 10.34 -10.83
C ILE A 15 -5.90 9.56 -12.08
N SER A 16 -4.81 9.94 -12.74
CA SER A 16 -4.33 9.19 -13.91
C SER A 16 -3.86 7.78 -13.57
N GLY A 17 -3.41 7.52 -12.33
CA GLY A 17 -3.14 6.17 -11.82
C GLY A 17 -4.38 5.27 -11.78
N LEU A 18 -5.56 5.83 -11.50
CA LEU A 18 -6.84 5.09 -11.53
C LEU A 18 -7.25 4.64 -12.94
N ASN A 19 -6.66 5.24 -13.98
CA ASN A 19 -6.95 4.91 -15.38
C ASN A 19 -5.92 3.90 -15.97
N ARG A 20 -4.98 3.39 -15.17
CA ARG A 20 -3.94 2.45 -15.63
C ARG A 20 -4.33 1.02 -15.22
N GLY A 21 -4.82 0.23 -16.17
CA GLY A 21 -5.03 -1.21 -16.00
C GLY A 21 -6.09 -1.58 -14.96
N SER A 22 -6.01 -2.80 -14.43
CA SER A 22 -6.92 -3.27 -13.39
C SER A 22 -6.50 -2.76 -12.00
N THR A 23 -7.30 -1.86 -11.42
CA THR A 23 -7.06 -1.33 -10.07
C THR A 23 -8.03 -1.95 -9.07
N PHE A 24 -7.48 -2.57 -8.04
CA PHE A 24 -8.24 -3.05 -6.88
C PHE A 24 -8.27 -2.00 -5.80
N ILE A 25 -9.48 -1.62 -5.37
CA ILE A 25 -9.70 -0.60 -4.35
C ILE A 25 -10.56 -1.19 -3.23
N VAL A 26 -10.07 -1.12 -2.00
CA VAL A 26 -10.84 -1.43 -0.79
C VAL A 26 -11.09 -0.14 -0.04
N THR A 27 -12.35 0.09 0.33
CA THR A 27 -12.75 1.23 1.16
C THR A 27 -13.36 0.75 2.47
N ILE A 28 -13.16 1.51 3.55
CA ILE A 28 -13.83 1.31 4.82
C ILE A 28 -14.76 2.49 5.08
N TRP A 29 -15.96 2.17 5.52
CA TRP A 29 -17.00 3.13 5.88
C TRP A 29 -17.55 2.78 7.28
N THR A 30 -17.97 3.80 8.02
CA THR A 30 -18.97 3.64 9.07
C THR A 30 -20.36 3.79 8.45
N SER A 31 -21.42 3.75 9.26
CA SER A 31 -22.78 4.05 8.80
C SER A 31 -22.91 5.39 8.06
N GLU A 32 -22.05 6.36 8.37
CA GLU A 32 -22.22 7.75 7.92
C GLU A 32 -20.96 8.36 7.31
N ASN A 33 -19.80 7.72 7.46
CA ASN A 33 -18.54 8.38 7.16
C ASN A 33 -17.55 7.46 6.45
N PHE A 34 -16.86 8.03 5.46
CA PHE A 34 -15.67 7.42 4.89
C PHE A 34 -14.53 7.39 5.91
N VAL A 35 -13.92 6.22 6.08
CA VAL A 35 -12.85 5.98 7.06
C VAL A 35 -11.48 6.01 6.40
N GLY A 36 -11.35 5.39 5.23
CA GLY A 36 -10.09 5.22 4.54
C GLY A 36 -10.16 4.21 3.41
N TYR A 37 -9.03 4.05 2.71
CA TYR A 37 -8.91 3.15 1.57
C TYR A 37 -7.51 2.56 1.44
N LEU A 38 -7.45 1.47 0.69
CA LEU A 38 -6.24 0.87 0.15
C LEU A 38 -6.44 0.67 -1.36
N GLU A 39 -5.40 0.92 -2.12
CA GLU A 39 -5.35 0.84 -3.58
C GLU A 39 -4.16 -0.02 -4.00
N ILE A 40 -4.43 -1.03 -4.83
CA ILE A 40 -3.43 -1.91 -5.44
C ILE A 40 -3.71 -1.97 -6.94
N GLY A 41 -2.74 -1.58 -7.75
CA GLY A 41 -2.81 -1.66 -9.21
C GLY A 41 -1.76 -2.60 -9.79
N GLU A 42 -1.80 -2.78 -11.10
CA GLU A 42 -0.69 -3.38 -11.85
C GLU A 42 0.53 -2.45 -11.81
N HIS A 43 1.71 -3.03 -11.66
CA HIS A 43 2.95 -2.27 -11.75
C HIS A 43 3.17 -1.80 -13.20
N TRP A 44 3.64 -0.56 -13.37
CA TRP A 44 3.73 0.09 -14.69
C TRP A 44 4.67 -0.61 -15.68
N ASP A 45 5.66 -1.36 -15.19
CA ASP A 45 6.69 -2.01 -16.01
C ASP A 45 6.39 -3.51 -16.28
N ASN A 46 5.56 -4.13 -15.43
CA ASN A 46 5.28 -5.57 -15.52
C ASN A 46 3.86 -5.84 -15.02
N SER A 47 2.97 -6.28 -15.92
CA SER A 47 1.57 -6.55 -15.60
C SER A 47 1.37 -7.77 -14.67
N ASN A 48 2.40 -8.58 -14.47
CA ASN A 48 2.38 -9.68 -13.49
C ASN A 48 2.72 -9.21 -12.08
N ASP A 49 3.26 -8.01 -11.93
CA ASP A 49 3.64 -7.42 -10.65
C ASP A 49 2.58 -6.42 -10.19
N LEU A 50 2.53 -6.17 -8.88
CA LEU A 50 1.51 -5.32 -8.27
C LEU A 50 2.14 -4.16 -7.51
N GLU A 51 1.47 -3.02 -7.54
CA GLU A 51 1.87 -1.82 -6.83
C GLU A 51 0.80 -1.44 -5.80
N LEU A 52 1.17 -1.44 -4.52
CA LEU A 52 0.40 -0.79 -3.46
C LEU A 52 0.63 0.71 -3.59
N SER A 53 -0.24 1.38 -4.36
CA SER A 53 -0.12 2.80 -4.69
C SER A 53 -0.54 3.70 -3.53
N SER A 54 -1.52 3.27 -2.72
CA SER A 54 -1.93 4.02 -1.54
C SER A 54 -2.56 3.20 -0.44
N ILE A 55 -2.31 3.64 0.79
CA ILE A 55 -3.13 3.32 1.97
C ILE A 55 -3.34 4.59 2.78
N GLN A 56 -4.59 5.02 2.93
CA GLN A 56 -4.94 6.27 3.59
C GLN A 56 -6.06 6.07 4.61
N ILE A 57 -5.89 6.64 5.79
CA ILE A 57 -6.90 6.62 6.85
C ILE A 57 -7.05 8.04 7.40
N TYR A 58 -8.30 8.48 7.48
CA TYR A 58 -8.63 9.77 8.05
C TYR A 58 -8.08 9.89 9.48
N PRO A 59 -7.47 11.04 9.86
CA PRO A 59 -6.79 11.20 11.14
C PRO A 59 -7.58 10.73 12.37
N ARG A 60 -8.88 11.03 12.43
CA ARG A 60 -9.78 10.65 13.53
C ARG A 60 -9.98 9.14 13.69
N TYR A 61 -9.75 8.35 12.64
CA TYR A 61 -9.87 6.90 12.65
C TYR A 61 -8.52 6.18 12.70
N ARG A 62 -7.41 6.93 12.77
CA ARG A 62 -6.10 6.32 13.04
C ARG A 62 -6.10 5.73 14.44
N LYS A 63 -5.36 4.64 14.66
CA LYS A 63 -5.36 3.81 15.89
C LYS A 63 -6.63 2.96 16.11
N THR A 64 -7.48 2.83 15.10
CA THR A 64 -8.53 1.81 15.08
C THR A 64 -8.05 0.56 14.32
N PHE A 65 -8.89 -0.48 14.27
CA PHE A 65 -8.64 -1.65 13.43
C PHE A 65 -8.74 -1.38 11.92
N ALA A 66 -9.06 -0.15 11.48
CA ALA A 66 -9.21 0.18 10.05
C ALA A 66 -7.95 -0.15 9.23
N PHE A 67 -6.76 0.15 9.75
CA PHE A 67 -5.51 -0.15 9.06
C PHE A 67 -5.30 -1.65 8.88
N LYS A 68 -5.49 -2.43 9.95
CA LYS A 68 -5.39 -3.89 9.90
C LYS A 68 -6.43 -4.48 8.93
N LYS A 69 -7.67 -3.98 8.95
CA LYS A 69 -8.73 -4.43 8.03
C LYS A 69 -8.38 -4.15 6.57
N LEU A 70 -7.90 -2.95 6.24
CA LEU A 70 -7.44 -2.61 4.88
C LEU A 70 -6.33 -3.54 4.43
N LEU A 71 -5.30 -3.75 5.26
CA LEU A 71 -4.21 -4.68 4.92
C LEU A 71 -4.69 -6.12 4.76
N LYS A 72 -5.61 -6.59 5.61
CA LYS A 72 -6.17 -7.94 5.51
C LYS A 72 -6.89 -8.17 4.19
N GLU A 73 -7.73 -7.23 3.76
CA GLU A 73 -8.41 -7.33 2.45
C GLU A 73 -7.44 -7.15 1.28
N GLY A 74 -6.46 -6.25 1.40
CA GLY A 74 -5.38 -6.12 0.43
C GLY A 74 -4.60 -7.41 0.25
N PHE A 75 -4.21 -8.07 1.35
CA PHE A 75 -3.50 -9.35 1.30
C PHE A 75 -4.33 -10.48 0.69
N LYS A 76 -5.63 -10.56 0.95
CA LYS A 76 -6.50 -11.53 0.27
C LYS A 76 -6.52 -11.33 -1.24
N TYR A 77 -6.51 -10.07 -1.69
CA TYR A 77 -6.41 -9.77 -3.11
C TYR A 77 -5.03 -10.16 -3.66
N LEU A 78 -3.94 -9.82 -2.97
CA LEU A 78 -2.59 -10.20 -3.38
C LEU A 78 -2.43 -11.72 -3.51
N THR A 79 -2.90 -12.50 -2.53
CA THR A 79 -2.83 -13.97 -2.58
C THR A 79 -3.63 -14.56 -3.72
N SER A 80 -4.72 -13.91 -4.15
CA SER A 80 -5.51 -14.35 -5.32
C SER A 80 -4.76 -14.22 -6.65
N LYS A 81 -3.66 -13.46 -6.70
CA LYS A 81 -2.83 -13.25 -7.89
C LYS A 81 -1.69 -14.26 -8.04
N GLY A 82 -1.47 -15.08 -7.01
CA GLY A 82 -0.46 -16.13 -7.00
C GLY A 82 0.85 -15.70 -6.31
N PRO A 83 1.57 -16.66 -5.69
CA PRO A 83 2.70 -16.37 -4.80
C PRO A 83 3.95 -15.82 -5.50
N GLU A 84 4.01 -15.93 -6.83
CA GLU A 84 5.16 -15.50 -7.63
C GLU A 84 5.19 -14.00 -7.94
N CYS A 85 4.16 -13.25 -7.56
CA CYS A 85 4.08 -11.81 -7.80
C CYS A 85 5.11 -11.03 -6.96
N ASP A 86 5.80 -10.06 -7.57
CA ASP A 86 6.51 -9.03 -6.82
C ASP A 86 5.55 -7.89 -6.44
N ILE A 87 5.71 -7.36 -5.23
CA ILE A 87 4.91 -6.27 -4.68
C ILE A 87 5.78 -5.03 -4.52
N TYR A 88 5.32 -3.92 -5.09
CA TYR A 88 5.98 -2.63 -5.08
C TYR A 88 5.18 -1.59 -4.29
N SER A 89 5.86 -0.60 -3.73
CA SER A 89 5.23 0.63 -3.23
C SER A 89 6.26 1.75 -3.13
N HIS A 90 5.77 2.98 -3.01
CA HIS A 90 6.59 4.15 -2.72
C HIS A 90 6.15 4.76 -1.39
N VAL A 91 7.10 4.96 -0.48
CA VAL A 91 6.84 5.50 0.86
C VAL A 91 7.71 6.73 1.11
N GLN A 92 7.13 7.77 1.70
CA GLN A 92 7.91 8.93 2.12
C GLN A 92 8.89 8.53 3.22
N VAL A 93 10.15 8.99 3.13
CA VAL A 93 11.22 8.67 4.10
C VAL A 93 10.85 9.12 5.51
N SER A 94 10.02 10.17 5.64
CA SER A 94 9.49 10.65 6.92
C SER A 94 8.38 9.78 7.51
N ASN A 95 7.80 8.85 6.75
CA ASN A 95 6.76 7.93 7.22
C ASN A 95 7.37 6.69 7.88
N ILE A 96 8.06 6.92 9.00
CA ILE A 96 8.79 5.89 9.77
C ILE A 96 7.89 4.70 10.14
N LYS A 97 6.61 4.95 10.42
CA LYS A 97 5.65 3.90 10.76
C LYS A 97 5.41 2.94 9.61
N MET A 98 5.16 3.46 8.41
CA MET A 98 4.93 2.61 7.25
C MET A 98 6.22 1.91 6.80
N MET A 99 7.36 2.59 6.87
CA MET A 99 8.67 1.96 6.63
C MET A 99 8.91 0.78 7.58
N THR A 100 8.60 0.93 8.87
CA THR A 100 8.74 -0.16 9.84
C THR A 100 7.82 -1.34 9.51
N ILE A 101 6.59 -1.07 9.08
CA ILE A 101 5.63 -2.10 8.67
C ILE A 101 6.16 -2.86 7.45
N PHE A 102 6.59 -2.17 6.39
CA PHE A 102 7.18 -2.81 5.22
C PHE A 102 8.40 -3.66 5.56
N LYS A 103 9.31 -3.15 6.39
CA LYS A 103 10.47 -3.92 6.84
C LYS A 103 10.06 -5.19 7.59
N ARG A 104 9.06 -5.12 8.46
CA ARG A 104 8.54 -6.29 9.20
C ARG A 104 7.78 -7.28 8.33
N LEU A 105 7.28 -6.84 7.17
CA LEU A 105 6.70 -7.68 6.14
C LEU A 105 7.75 -8.25 5.17
N GLY A 106 9.05 -8.02 5.40
CA GLY A 106 10.12 -8.58 4.57
C GLY A 106 10.46 -7.77 3.31
N PHE A 107 9.92 -6.55 3.16
CA PHE A 107 10.25 -5.70 2.02
C PHE A 107 11.70 -5.19 2.10
N SER A 108 12.36 -5.20 0.96
CA SER A 108 13.60 -4.49 0.68
C SER A 108 13.34 -3.01 0.38
N PHE A 109 14.35 -2.17 0.57
CA PHE A 109 14.28 -0.72 0.35
C PHE A 109 15.36 -0.30 -0.63
N SER A 110 14.99 0.54 -1.59
CA SER A 110 15.90 1.22 -2.51
C SER A 110 15.53 2.69 -2.63
N GLU A 111 16.43 3.50 -3.18
CA GLU A 111 16.14 4.91 -3.46
C GLU A 111 14.90 5.02 -4.36
N GLY A 112 13.99 5.93 -3.99
CA GLY A 112 12.81 6.24 -4.79
C GLY A 112 13.10 7.25 -5.89
N ARG A 113 12.06 7.62 -6.64
CA ARG A 113 12.15 8.61 -7.75
C ARG A 113 12.53 10.01 -7.28
N SER A 114 12.33 10.33 -6.00
CA SER A 114 12.77 11.58 -5.40
C SER A 114 13.44 11.35 -4.05
N SER A 115 14.28 12.30 -3.66
CA SER A 115 15.16 12.23 -2.48
C SER A 115 14.44 12.02 -1.14
N HIS A 116 13.13 12.28 -1.10
CA HIS A 116 12.32 12.09 0.10
C HIS A 116 11.39 10.86 0.03
N THR A 117 11.55 10.00 -0.99
CA THR A 117 10.82 8.74 -1.13
C THR A 117 11.77 7.54 -1.14
N MET A 118 11.32 6.44 -0.56
CA MET A 118 11.92 5.12 -0.74
C MET A 118 10.99 4.30 -1.63
N GLN A 119 11.57 3.56 -2.57
CA GLN A 119 10.89 2.43 -3.19
C GLN A 119 11.02 1.23 -2.26
N VAL A 120 9.93 0.48 -2.11
CA VAL A 120 9.93 -0.79 -1.41
C VAL A 120 9.52 -1.90 -2.36
N LYS A 121 10.21 -3.04 -2.28
CA LYS A 121 9.96 -4.24 -3.08
C LYS A 121 9.98 -5.48 -2.21
N GLY A 122 9.00 -6.37 -2.35
CA GLY A 122 8.99 -7.66 -1.69
C GLY A 122 8.35 -8.73 -2.56
N LYS A 123 8.83 -9.98 -2.46
CA LYS A 123 8.21 -11.13 -3.11
C LYS A 123 7.01 -11.59 -2.30
N LEU A 124 5.86 -11.85 -2.93
CA LEU A 124 4.65 -12.22 -2.19
C LEU A 124 4.86 -13.46 -1.33
N SER A 125 5.45 -14.53 -1.86
CA SER A 125 5.75 -15.75 -1.09
C SER A 125 6.51 -15.48 0.22
N GLU A 126 7.52 -14.62 0.20
CA GLU A 126 8.30 -14.24 1.38
C GLU A 126 7.47 -13.41 2.38
N ILE A 127 6.62 -12.51 1.87
CA ILE A 127 5.74 -11.69 2.71
C ILE A 127 4.74 -12.59 3.47
N LEU A 128 4.19 -13.60 2.80
CA LEU A 128 3.21 -14.54 3.37
C LEU A 128 3.80 -15.39 4.53
N ASP A 129 5.13 -15.57 4.54
CA ASP A 129 5.81 -16.34 5.59
C ASP A 129 6.09 -15.52 6.85
N THR A 130 5.95 -14.19 6.80
CA THR A 130 6.25 -13.31 7.94
C THR A 130 5.24 -13.42 9.09
N ASP A 131 5.73 -13.28 10.32
CA ASP A 131 4.87 -13.25 11.52
C ASP A 131 3.86 -12.09 11.49
N LEU A 132 4.25 -10.96 10.90
CA LEU A 132 3.36 -9.81 10.79
C LEU A 132 2.20 -10.09 9.83
N TYR A 133 2.42 -10.76 8.71
CA TYR A 133 1.35 -11.22 7.84
C TYR A 133 0.39 -12.15 8.60
N LYS A 134 0.91 -13.18 9.26
CA LYS A 134 0.11 -14.14 10.05
C LYS A 134 -0.73 -13.42 11.12
N LEU A 135 -0.15 -12.44 11.81
CA LEU A 135 -0.84 -11.60 12.80
C LEU A 135 -1.94 -10.70 12.18
N ILE A 136 -1.74 -10.22 10.95
CA ILE A 136 -2.75 -9.42 10.23
C ILE A 136 -3.93 -10.30 9.81
N MET A 137 -3.66 -11.55 9.43
CA MET A 137 -4.67 -12.48 8.92
C MET A 137 -5.51 -13.13 10.02
N ASN A 138 -4.97 -13.35 11.22
CA ASN A 138 -5.72 -13.74 12.41
C ASN A 138 -6.63 -12.60 12.89
#